data_AF-A0A0N7K0E6-F1
#
_entry.id   AF-A0A0N7K0E6-F1
#
_cell.length_a   1.000
_cell.length_b   1.000
_cell.length_c   1.000
_cell.angle_alpha   90.00
_cell.angle_beta   90.00
_cell.angle_gamma   90.00
#
_symmetry.space_group_name_H-M   'P 1'
#
loop_
_entity.id
_entity.type
_entity.pdbx_description
1 polymer ?
#
loop_
_entity_poly.entity_id
_entity_poly.type
_entity_poly.pdbx_seq_one_letter_code
_entity_poly.pdbx_strand_id
1 'polypeptide(L)'
;MAAGKSGKERVAPIHPEAADALRALIAQRRAQTDRSLFDPDLGREIRYLFLRNGRLASPDYLFKRGLERVCEQLGFVDDKGRALIHPHRFRHTIGTQLGERGAKIQTIMKVLGHSSAGMSMTYTSLSDPVVLADYQAVLTPGAVLAGPQAEAIRSGELTDEAVNWLSTNFYKTELELGRCLRLPQEGPCECDLYLTCSKFLTTPDYAPRLHARLDVEQQLIDDARTRGWDREVERHQRIAAKLRALLDELGQPPTPHI
;
A
#
# COMPACT_ATOMS: atom_id res chain seq x y z
N MET A 1 3.85 3.65 25.48
CA MET A 1 4.90 3.23 24.53
C MET A 1 4.50 3.96 23.28
N ALA A 2 5.39 4.70 22.61
CA ALA A 2 4.98 5.76 21.68
C ALA A 2 4.29 5.19 20.43
N ALA A 3 3.00 4.93 20.58
CA ALA A 3 2.12 4.41 19.57
C ALA A 3 1.92 5.49 18.50
N GLY A 4 2.17 5.12 17.25
CA GLY A 4 1.56 5.86 16.14
C GLY A 4 0.03 5.79 16.21
N LYS A 5 -0.65 6.44 15.26
CA LYS A 5 -2.12 6.44 15.11
C LYS A 5 -2.76 5.02 15.07
N SER A 6 -1.96 3.96 14.96
CA SER A 6 -2.33 2.55 14.90
C SER A 6 -1.96 1.73 16.15
N GLY A 7 -1.46 2.34 17.24
CA GLY A 7 -1.02 1.56 18.41
C GLY A 7 0.35 0.88 18.26
N LYS A 8 0.92 0.86 17.04
CA LYS A 8 2.18 0.16 16.74
C LYS A 8 3.40 1.04 17.01
N GLU A 9 4.38 0.47 17.71
CA GLU A 9 5.69 1.08 17.90
C GLU A 9 6.49 1.10 16.59
N ARG A 10 7.29 2.15 16.39
CA ARG A 10 8.20 2.24 15.25
C ARG A 10 9.51 2.92 15.62
N VAL A 11 10.58 2.44 15.02
CA VAL A 11 11.89 3.08 15.08
C VAL A 11 12.05 3.95 13.83
N ALA A 12 12.28 5.24 14.03
CA ALA A 12 12.59 6.18 12.95
C ALA A 12 14.09 6.53 13.01
N PRO A 13 14.83 6.43 11.90
CA PRO A 13 16.19 6.94 11.85
C PRO A 13 16.16 8.46 12.03
N ILE A 14 17.03 8.98 12.90
CA ILE A 14 17.15 10.40 13.19
C ILE A 14 18.47 10.88 12.58
N HIS A 15 18.43 11.98 11.84
CA HIS A 15 19.64 12.60 11.28
C HIS A 15 20.61 13.02 12.41
N PRO A 16 21.94 12.92 12.25
CA PRO A 16 22.90 13.28 13.29
C PRO A 16 22.66 14.65 13.93
N GLU A 17 22.38 15.68 13.11
CA GLU A 17 22.08 17.02 13.61
C GLU A 17 20.84 17.08 14.51
N ALA A 18 19.78 16.34 14.15
CA ALA A 18 18.58 16.24 14.97
C ALA A 18 18.85 15.43 16.24
N ALA A 19 19.71 14.41 16.16
CA ALA A 19 20.13 13.64 17.33
C ALA A 19 20.92 14.51 18.32
N ASP A 20 21.80 15.39 17.83
CA ASP A 20 22.56 16.32 18.67
C ASP A 20 21.65 17.34 19.37
N ALA A 21 20.70 17.92 18.64
CA ALA A 21 19.69 18.80 19.23
C ALA A 21 18.85 18.08 20.31
N LEU A 22 18.45 16.83 20.06
CA LEU A 22 17.72 16.01 21.03
C LEU A 22 18.58 15.69 22.25
N ARG A 23 19.85 15.34 22.09
CA ARG A 23 20.78 15.10 23.22
C ARG A 23 20.91 16.32 24.11
N ALA A 24 21.09 17.51 23.51
CA ALA A 24 21.15 18.77 24.25
C ALA A 24 19.86 19.01 25.05
N LEU A 25 18.69 18.81 24.41
CA LEU A 25 17.40 18.92 25.09
C LEU A 25 17.24 17.90 26.22
N ILE A 26 17.62 16.64 26.00
CA ILE A 26 17.57 15.58 27.03
C ILE A 26 18.43 15.96 28.23
N ALA A 27 19.64 16.49 28.01
CA ALA A 27 20.53 16.93 29.08
C ALA A 27 19.90 18.07 29.91
N GLN A 28 19.32 19.07 29.25
CA GLN A 28 18.60 20.16 29.93
C GLN A 28 17.40 19.64 30.74
N ARG A 29 16.63 18.71 30.19
CA ARG A 29 15.45 18.11 30.85
C ARG A 29 15.83 17.21 32.04
N ARG A 30 17.00 16.58 32.01
CA ARG A 30 17.53 15.82 33.15
C ARG A 30 17.98 16.73 34.29
N ALA A 31 18.48 17.92 33.97
CA ALA A 31 18.88 18.92 34.97
C ALA A 31 17.67 19.65 35.62
N GLN A 32 16.49 19.58 35.01
CA GLN A 32 15.26 20.17 35.56
C GLN A 32 14.61 19.26 36.62
N THR A 33 14.01 19.89 37.64
CA THR A 33 13.31 19.25 38.76
C THR A 33 11.80 19.14 38.54
N ASP A 34 11.36 19.15 37.28
CA ASP A 34 9.94 19.11 36.95
C ASP A 34 9.31 17.74 37.25
N ARG A 35 8.02 17.79 37.60
CA ARG A 35 7.24 16.62 37.99
C ARG A 35 6.98 15.71 36.78
N SER A 36 7.07 14.39 37.01
CA SER A 36 6.59 13.39 36.05
C SER A 36 5.09 13.52 35.82
N LEU A 37 4.63 13.18 34.61
CA LEU A 37 3.21 13.13 34.25
C LEU A 37 2.78 11.68 34.08
N PHE A 38 1.57 11.35 34.52
CA PHE A 38 1.00 10.03 34.29
C PHE A 38 0.70 9.83 32.79
N ASP A 39 1.21 8.74 32.22
CA ASP A 39 0.95 8.33 30.85
C ASP A 39 -0.13 7.23 30.88
N PRO A 40 -1.35 7.49 30.37
CA PRO A 40 -2.46 6.53 30.42
C PRO A 40 -2.22 5.30 29.53
N ASP A 41 -1.43 5.43 28.47
CA ASP A 41 -1.11 4.32 27.56
C ASP A 41 -0.07 3.38 28.18
N LEU A 42 0.73 3.86 29.14
CA LEU A 42 1.74 3.09 29.85
C LEU A 42 1.38 2.72 31.29
N GLY A 43 0.32 3.31 31.84
CA GLY A 43 -0.10 3.10 33.21
C GLY A 43 0.94 3.50 34.26
N ARG A 44 1.85 4.44 33.94
CA ARG A 44 2.94 4.86 34.86
C ARG A 44 3.33 6.32 34.69
N GLU A 45 4.02 6.87 35.67
CA GLU A 45 4.60 8.21 35.60
C GLU A 45 5.83 8.25 34.66
N ILE A 46 5.86 9.26 33.78
CA ILE A 46 6.91 9.45 32.77
C ILE A 46 7.30 10.91 32.69
N ARG A 47 8.60 11.15 32.46
CA ARG A 47 9.11 12.48 32.13
C ARG A 47 9.15 12.67 30.62
N TYR A 48 8.18 13.41 30.09
CA TYR A 48 8.13 13.74 28.67
C TYR A 48 9.25 14.70 28.26
N LEU A 49 9.75 14.55 27.03
CA LEU A 49 10.83 15.37 26.50
C LEU A 49 10.37 16.81 26.23
N PHE A 50 9.19 16.96 25.61
CA PHE A 50 8.65 18.25 25.17
C PHE A 50 7.56 18.75 26.12
N LEU A 51 7.94 19.58 27.08
CA LEU A 51 7.02 20.23 28.02
C LEU A 51 7.07 21.76 27.88
N ARG A 52 5.94 22.39 28.19
CA ARG A 52 5.82 23.83 28.39
C ARG A 52 5.03 24.09 29.67
N ASN A 53 5.63 24.77 30.63
CA ASN A 53 5.02 25.10 31.92
C ASN A 53 4.40 23.88 32.64
N GLY A 54 5.11 22.75 32.66
CA GLY A 54 4.65 21.51 33.31
C GLY A 54 3.54 20.74 32.56
N ARG A 55 3.19 21.15 31.34
CA ARG A 55 2.22 20.45 30.48
C ARG A 55 2.87 20.02 29.17
N LEU A 56 2.28 19.03 28.50
CA LEU A 56 2.71 18.62 27.15
C LEU A 56 2.69 19.82 26.21
N ALA A 57 3.80 20.04 25.51
CA ALA A 57 3.90 21.10 24.53
C ALA A 57 2.94 20.82 23.37
N SER A 58 2.12 21.82 23.01
CA SER A 58 1.16 21.67 21.91
C SER A 58 1.89 21.59 20.55
N PRO A 59 1.31 20.95 19.54
CA PRO A 59 1.84 20.99 18.17
C PRO A 59 1.99 22.42 17.63
N ASP A 60 1.08 23.32 18.02
CA ASP A 60 1.14 24.74 17.68
C ASP A 60 2.44 25.39 18.21
N TYR A 61 2.79 25.11 19.47
CA TYR A 61 4.00 25.63 20.08
C TYR A 61 5.27 25.00 19.50
N LEU A 62 5.28 23.68 19.35
CA LEU A 62 6.47 22.95 18.90
C LEU A 62 6.83 23.22 17.45
N PHE A 63 5.81 23.40 16.60
CA PHE A 63 6.03 23.42 15.16
C PHE A 63 5.52 24.71 14.52
N LYS A 64 4.25 25.07 14.73
CA LYS A 64 3.62 26.16 13.97
C LYS A 64 4.26 27.51 14.27
N ARG A 65 4.31 27.94 15.54
CA ARG A 65 4.86 29.25 15.92
C ARG A 65 6.33 29.41 15.58
N GLY A 66 7.12 28.35 15.79
CA GLY A 66 8.54 28.34 15.46
C GLY A 66 8.76 28.50 13.96
N LEU A 67 8.02 27.73 13.15
CA LEU A 67 8.10 27.82 11.69
C LEU A 67 7.57 29.15 11.16
N GLU A 68 6.47 29.69 11.70
CA GLU A 68 5.96 31.00 11.32
C GLU A 68 7.01 32.09 11.54
N ARG A 69 7.62 32.13 12.73
CA ARG A 69 8.69 33.09 13.04
C ARG A 69 9.88 32.95 12.10
N VAL A 70 10.33 31.73 11.82
CA VAL A 70 11.45 31.49 10.89
C VAL A 70 11.06 31.91 9.46
N CYS A 71 9.84 31.61 9.02
CA CYS A 71 9.35 32.00 7.70
C CYS A 71 9.26 33.52 7.54
N GLU A 72 8.73 34.23 8.54
CA GLU A 72 8.69 35.70 8.56
C GLU A 72 10.10 36.30 8.49
N GLN A 73 11.04 35.79 9.30
CA GLN A 73 12.42 36.28 9.32
C GLN A 73 13.17 36.06 8.01
N LEU A 74 12.85 34.99 7.28
CA LEU A 74 13.50 34.62 6.02
C LEU A 74 12.71 35.08 4.77
N GLY A 75 11.54 35.71 4.95
CA GLY A 75 10.68 36.14 3.85
C GLY A 75 9.90 35.01 3.14
N PHE A 76 9.79 33.82 3.74
CA PHE A 76 8.99 32.70 3.21
C PHE A 76 7.51 32.81 3.58
N VAL A 77 6.87 33.91 3.18
CA VAL A 77 5.45 34.19 3.42
C VAL A 77 4.70 34.41 2.11
N ASP A 78 3.41 34.05 2.06
CA ASP A 78 2.54 34.35 0.91
C ASP A 78 2.15 35.84 0.87
N ASP A 79 1.43 36.26 -0.18
CA ASP A 79 0.94 37.64 -0.36
C ASP A 79 0.02 38.13 0.79
N LYS A 80 -0.42 37.20 1.66
CA LYS A 80 -1.26 37.47 2.83
C LYS A 80 -0.48 37.35 4.14
N GLY A 81 0.85 37.23 4.08
CA GLY A 81 1.74 37.15 5.25
C GLY A 81 1.75 35.78 5.93
N ARG A 82 1.23 34.71 5.30
CA ARG A 82 1.18 33.37 5.91
C ARG A 82 2.41 32.56 5.55
N ALA A 83 2.95 31.85 6.54
CA ALA A 83 4.12 30.99 6.35
C ALA A 83 3.91 29.94 5.25
N LEU A 84 4.85 29.88 4.29
CA LEU A 84 4.81 28.92 3.18
C LEU A 84 5.22 27.50 3.62
N ILE A 85 6.07 27.40 4.65
CA ILE A 85 6.59 26.13 5.16
C ILE A 85 5.79 25.69 6.39
N HIS A 86 5.34 24.45 6.37
CA HIS A 86 4.60 23.83 7.48
C HIS A 86 5.11 22.40 7.73
N PRO A 87 4.82 21.79 8.91
CA PRO A 87 5.45 20.53 9.34
C PRO A 87 5.31 19.39 8.33
N HIS A 88 4.17 19.30 7.63
CA HIS A 88 3.95 18.27 6.63
C HIS A 88 4.89 18.38 5.41
N ARG A 89 5.38 19.58 5.06
CA ARG A 89 6.33 19.76 3.94
C ARG A 89 7.66 19.05 4.19
N PHE A 90 8.14 19.02 5.43
CA PHE A 90 9.36 18.25 5.78
C PHE A 90 9.16 16.76 5.55
N ARG A 91 8.01 16.22 5.96
CA ARG A 91 7.63 14.82 5.71
C ARG A 91 7.55 14.50 4.21
N HIS A 92 6.98 15.42 3.42
CA HIS A 92 6.91 15.29 1.96
C HIS A 92 8.30 15.31 1.32
N THR A 93 9.19 16.18 1.79
CA THR A 93 10.57 16.30 1.30
C THR A 93 11.33 15.00 1.52
N ILE A 94 11.25 14.41 2.72
CA ILE A 94 11.87 13.11 3.02
C ILE A 94 11.30 12.01 2.13
N GLY A 95 9.97 11.95 1.98
CA GLY A 95 9.32 10.98 1.10
C GLY A 95 9.84 11.09 -0.34
N THR A 96 9.84 12.31 -0.88
CA THR A 96 10.27 12.61 -2.24
C THR A 96 11.73 12.23 -2.45
N GLN A 97 12.63 12.62 -1.55
CA GLN A 97 14.06 12.28 -1.65
C GLN A 97 14.33 10.78 -1.58
N LEU A 98 13.61 10.04 -0.73
CA LEU A 98 13.71 8.58 -0.70
C LEU A 98 13.24 7.99 -2.04
N GLY A 99 12.13 8.51 -2.54
CA GLY A 99 11.56 8.22 -3.85
C GLY A 99 12.51 8.40 -5.03
N GLU A 100 13.07 9.60 -5.16
CA GLU A 100 14.03 10.00 -6.20
C GLU A 100 15.31 9.17 -6.15
N ARG A 101 15.70 8.72 -4.96
CA ARG A 101 16.86 7.84 -4.75
C ARG A 101 16.54 6.36 -4.95
N GLY A 102 15.35 6.03 -5.47
CA GLY A 102 14.93 4.67 -5.76
C GLY A 102 14.65 3.81 -4.52
N ALA A 103 14.32 4.43 -3.37
CA ALA A 103 13.94 3.67 -2.19
C ALA A 103 12.68 2.86 -2.47
N LYS A 104 12.70 1.58 -2.09
CA LYS A 104 11.52 0.70 -2.17
C LYS A 104 10.36 1.32 -1.39
N ILE A 105 9.13 1.15 -1.89
CA ILE A 105 7.89 1.64 -1.24
C ILE A 105 7.83 1.25 0.24
N GLN A 106 8.28 0.04 0.58
CA GLN A 106 8.38 -0.46 1.95
C GLN A 106 9.29 0.38 2.86
N THR A 107 10.42 0.84 2.33
CA THR A 107 11.35 1.72 3.04
C THR A 107 10.68 3.07 3.32
N ILE A 108 9.99 3.63 2.33
CA ILE A 108 9.26 4.90 2.46
C ILE A 108 8.12 4.74 3.49
N MET A 109 7.35 3.65 3.41
CA MET A 109 6.28 3.35 4.35
C MET A 109 6.80 3.25 5.79
N LYS A 110 7.90 2.55 6.01
CA LYS A 110 8.47 2.36 7.35
C LYS A 110 9.03 3.67 7.92
N VAL A 111 9.76 4.44 7.11
CA VAL A 111 10.35 5.73 7.53
C VAL A 111 9.26 6.76 7.85
N LEU A 112 8.21 6.82 7.04
CA LEU A 112 7.13 7.78 7.25
C LEU A 112 6.07 7.25 8.23
N GLY A 113 5.97 5.93 8.44
CA GLY A 113 4.91 5.31 9.23
C GLY A 113 3.56 5.35 8.51
N HIS A 114 3.56 5.00 7.22
CA HIS A 114 2.35 4.85 6.43
C HIS A 114 1.73 3.48 6.65
N SER A 115 0.42 3.45 6.88
CA SER A 115 -0.34 2.21 7.07
C SER A 115 -0.70 1.53 5.75
N SER A 116 -0.65 2.26 4.63
CA SER A 116 -0.90 1.72 3.29
C SER A 116 0.17 2.14 2.30
N ALA A 117 0.36 1.31 1.28
CA ALA A 117 1.28 1.60 0.20
C ALA A 117 0.82 2.81 -0.64
N GLY A 118 -0.49 3.02 -0.78
CA GLY A 118 -1.03 4.18 -1.50
C GLY A 118 -0.55 5.53 -0.95
N MET A 119 -0.41 5.66 0.37
CA MET A 119 0.16 6.86 0.99
C MET A 119 1.64 7.10 0.63
N SER A 120 2.35 6.05 0.24
CA SER A 120 3.77 6.12 -0.15
C SER A 120 3.96 6.18 -1.67
N MET A 121 2.98 5.74 -2.45
CA MET A 121 3.06 5.70 -3.92
C MET A 121 3.35 7.07 -4.53
N THR A 122 2.81 8.14 -3.93
CA THR A 122 3.04 9.54 -4.35
C THR A 122 4.52 9.96 -4.37
N TYR A 123 5.39 9.19 -3.73
CA TYR A 123 6.83 9.46 -3.67
C TYR A 123 7.64 8.53 -4.57
N THR A 124 7.07 7.45 -5.09
CA THR A 124 7.86 6.44 -5.82
C THR A 124 8.14 6.92 -7.24
N SER A 125 9.42 7.06 -7.58
CA SER A 125 9.85 7.13 -8.99
C SER A 125 9.99 5.70 -9.52
N LEU A 126 8.86 5.04 -9.81
CA LEU A 126 8.92 3.78 -10.53
C LEU A 126 9.33 4.08 -11.97
N SER A 127 10.45 3.50 -12.39
CA SER A 127 11.00 3.64 -13.74
C SER A 127 10.10 3.00 -14.82
N ASP A 128 9.14 2.16 -14.40
CA ASP A 128 8.15 1.56 -15.28
C ASP A 128 6.74 2.10 -14.93
N PRO A 129 6.15 2.95 -15.78
CA PRO A 129 4.81 3.49 -15.56
C PRO A 129 3.70 2.43 -15.62
N VAL A 130 3.93 1.28 -16.26
CA VAL A 130 3.00 0.13 -16.26
C VAL A 130 2.96 -0.50 -14.88
N VAL A 131 4.13 -0.69 -14.25
CA VAL A 131 4.24 -1.19 -12.88
C VAL A 131 3.54 -0.22 -11.92
N LEU A 132 3.71 1.10 -12.05
CA LEU A 132 3.00 2.05 -11.20
C LEU A 132 1.48 1.97 -11.35
N ALA A 133 0.98 1.86 -12.59
CA ALA A 133 -0.44 1.74 -12.89
C ALA A 133 -1.04 0.45 -12.30
N ASP A 134 -0.37 -0.70 -12.47
CA ASP A 134 -0.77 -1.98 -11.90
C ASP A 134 -0.87 -1.92 -10.36
N TYR A 135 0.08 -1.23 -9.71
CA TYR A 135 0.13 -1.08 -8.26
C TYR A 135 -1.08 -0.27 -7.75
N GLN A 136 -1.45 0.77 -8.50
CA GLN A 136 -2.61 1.60 -8.23
C GLN A 136 -3.92 0.85 -8.49
N ALA A 137 -3.99 0.07 -9.56
CA ALA A 137 -5.17 -0.68 -9.95
C ALA A 137 -5.60 -1.72 -8.89
N VAL A 138 -4.66 -2.24 -8.10
CA VAL A 138 -4.92 -3.35 -7.15
C VAL A 138 -5.04 -2.88 -5.71
N LEU A 139 -4.32 -1.82 -5.32
CA LEU A 139 -4.22 -1.39 -3.92
C LEU A 139 -5.09 -0.17 -3.59
N THR A 140 -5.77 0.42 -4.57
CA THR A 140 -6.68 1.53 -4.33
C THR A 140 -8.02 0.99 -3.78
N PRO A 141 -8.57 1.57 -2.71
CA PRO A 141 -9.92 1.23 -2.24
C PRO A 141 -10.93 1.39 -3.39
N GLY A 142 -11.63 0.32 -3.76
CA GLY A 142 -12.56 0.29 -4.90
C GLY A 142 -12.00 -0.27 -6.21
N ALA A 143 -10.81 -0.87 -6.19
CA ALA A 143 -10.22 -1.62 -7.31
C ALA A 143 -11.19 -2.67 -7.89
N VAL A 144 -11.33 -2.69 -9.23
CA VAL A 144 -12.09 -3.73 -9.95
C VAL A 144 -11.23 -4.99 -10.02
N LEU A 145 -11.63 -6.00 -9.26
CA LEU A 145 -10.90 -7.27 -9.08
C LEU A 145 -11.85 -8.45 -9.33
N ALA A 146 -11.36 -9.50 -9.99
CA ALA A 146 -12.13 -10.71 -10.26
C ALA A 146 -11.43 -11.99 -9.77
N GLY A 147 -12.22 -12.98 -9.35
CA GLY A 147 -11.77 -14.29 -8.87
C GLY A 147 -11.98 -14.55 -7.38
N PRO A 148 -11.72 -15.79 -6.88
CA PRO A 148 -12.13 -16.24 -5.54
C PRO A 148 -11.59 -15.40 -4.37
N GLN A 149 -10.45 -14.72 -4.55
CA GLN A 149 -9.87 -13.84 -3.53
C GLN A 149 -10.22 -12.36 -3.70
N ALA A 150 -10.89 -11.99 -4.79
CA ALA A 150 -11.31 -10.61 -4.99
C ALA A 150 -12.22 -10.16 -3.84
N GLU A 151 -13.06 -11.06 -3.33
CA GLU A 151 -13.93 -10.78 -2.18
C GLU A 151 -13.15 -10.57 -0.87
N ALA A 152 -12.11 -11.37 -0.61
CA ALA A 152 -11.26 -11.21 0.59
C ALA A 152 -10.46 -9.90 0.57
N ILE A 153 -10.08 -9.42 -0.63
CA ILE A 153 -9.46 -8.10 -0.80
C ILE A 153 -10.51 -6.99 -0.59
N ARG A 154 -11.72 -7.14 -1.14
CA ARG A 154 -12.83 -6.17 -1.02
C ARG A 154 -13.35 -6.04 0.41
N SER A 155 -13.46 -7.15 1.15
CA SER A 155 -13.97 -7.20 2.53
C SER A 155 -13.00 -6.66 3.56
N GLY A 156 -11.73 -6.42 3.19
CA GLY A 156 -10.69 -5.98 4.12
C GLY A 156 -10.29 -7.04 5.14
N GLU A 157 -10.62 -8.32 4.89
CA GLU A 157 -10.30 -9.44 5.78
C GLU A 157 -8.83 -9.88 5.70
N LEU A 158 -8.03 -9.25 4.83
CA LEU A 158 -6.59 -9.48 4.78
C LEU A 158 -5.90 -8.84 5.98
N THR A 159 -5.02 -9.62 6.63
CA THR A 159 -4.15 -9.08 7.65
C THR A 159 -3.24 -8.00 7.07
N ASP A 160 -2.84 -7.01 7.88
CA ASP A 160 -1.89 -5.96 7.47
C ASP A 160 -0.63 -6.54 6.81
N GLU A 161 -0.20 -7.72 7.28
CA GLU A 161 0.95 -8.45 6.75
C GLU A 161 0.69 -9.05 5.37
N ALA A 162 -0.52 -9.59 5.12
CA ALA A 162 -0.94 -10.08 3.82
C ALA A 162 -1.09 -8.94 2.80
N VAL A 163 -1.69 -7.81 3.20
CA VAL A 163 -1.78 -6.60 2.35
C VAL A 163 -0.39 -6.09 2.01
N ASN A 164 0.51 -6.05 2.99
CA ASN A 164 1.88 -5.60 2.78
C ASN A 164 2.67 -6.53 1.86
N TRP A 165 2.50 -7.85 2.01
CA TRP A 165 3.14 -8.83 1.15
C TRP A 165 2.63 -8.76 -0.29
N LEU A 166 1.31 -8.68 -0.47
CA LEU A 166 0.67 -8.54 -1.77
C LEU A 166 1.18 -7.30 -2.46
N SER A 167 1.16 -6.15 -1.80
CA SER A 167 1.74 -4.91 -2.32
C SER A 167 3.19 -5.12 -2.79
N THR A 168 4.02 -5.79 -1.99
CA THR A 168 5.46 -5.91 -2.25
C THR A 168 5.83 -6.91 -3.34
N ASN A 169 5.03 -7.97 -3.53
CA ASN A 169 5.41 -9.13 -4.34
C ASN A 169 4.39 -9.49 -5.43
N PHE A 170 3.32 -8.69 -5.61
CA PHE A 170 2.29 -8.92 -6.63
C PHE A 170 2.85 -9.23 -8.03
N TYR A 171 3.94 -8.58 -8.43
CA TYR A 171 4.57 -8.83 -9.73
C TYR A 171 5.24 -10.20 -9.84
N LYS A 172 5.74 -10.75 -8.73
CA LYS A 172 6.46 -12.02 -8.71
C LYS A 172 5.53 -13.23 -8.71
N THR A 173 4.22 -13.01 -8.68
CA THR A 173 3.21 -14.06 -8.63
C THR A 173 2.41 -14.16 -9.92
N GLU A 174 2.95 -13.63 -11.02
CA GLU A 174 2.34 -13.71 -12.36
C GLU A 174 2.02 -15.16 -12.75
N LEU A 175 0.82 -15.32 -13.31
CA LEU A 175 0.32 -16.50 -13.98
C LEU A 175 -0.14 -16.07 -15.38
N GLU A 176 -0.42 -17.04 -16.24
CA GLU A 176 -0.79 -16.76 -17.63
C GLU A 176 -1.99 -15.79 -17.77
N LEU A 177 -3.05 -15.99 -16.98
CA LEU A 177 -4.31 -15.23 -17.06
C LEU A 177 -4.60 -14.38 -15.81
N GLY A 178 -3.62 -14.21 -14.93
CA GLY A 178 -3.80 -13.48 -13.68
C GLY A 178 -2.62 -13.65 -12.76
N ARG A 179 -2.89 -13.73 -11.46
CA ARG A 179 -1.86 -13.77 -10.42
C ARG A 179 -2.24 -14.70 -9.28
N CYS A 180 -1.23 -15.18 -8.58
CA CYS A 180 -1.38 -15.99 -7.37
C CYS A 180 -1.22 -15.13 -6.11
N LEU A 181 -2.18 -15.21 -5.19
CA LEU A 181 -2.11 -14.54 -3.89
C LEU A 181 -1.58 -15.44 -2.77
N ARG A 182 -0.97 -16.58 -3.12
CA ARG A 182 -0.38 -17.48 -2.12
C ARG A 182 0.78 -16.78 -1.43
N LEU A 183 0.79 -16.81 -0.10
CA LEU A 183 1.85 -16.24 0.72
C LEU A 183 3.05 -17.21 0.79
N PRO A 184 4.29 -16.73 1.01
CA PRO A 184 5.48 -17.58 1.03
C PRO A 184 5.44 -18.64 2.14
N GLN A 185 4.84 -18.31 3.28
CA GLN A 185 4.65 -19.26 4.39
C GLN A 185 3.72 -20.43 4.04
N GLU A 186 2.89 -20.31 2.99
CA GLU A 186 2.04 -21.40 2.52
C GLU A 186 2.80 -22.40 1.63
N GLY A 187 4.08 -22.12 1.34
CA GLY A 187 4.93 -22.99 0.52
C GLY A 187 4.61 -22.97 -0.98
N PRO A 188 5.36 -23.74 -1.79
CA PRO A 188 5.12 -23.83 -3.23
C PRO A 188 3.73 -24.44 -3.54
N CYS A 189 3.16 -24.08 -4.69
CA CYS A 189 1.99 -24.75 -5.26
C CYS A 189 2.40 -25.54 -6.51
N GLU A 190 1.83 -26.72 -6.67
CA GLU A 190 1.92 -27.51 -7.91
C GLU A 190 0.59 -27.50 -8.68
N CYS A 191 -0.23 -26.47 -8.45
CA CYS A 191 -1.54 -26.33 -9.07
C CYS A 191 -1.42 -25.85 -10.52
N ASP A 192 -1.43 -26.79 -11.46
CA ASP A 192 -1.36 -26.50 -12.90
C ASP A 192 -2.68 -25.89 -13.43
N LEU A 193 -3.82 -26.21 -12.79
CA LEU A 193 -5.11 -25.56 -13.04
C LEU A 193 -5.33 -24.35 -12.12
N TYR A 194 -4.78 -23.21 -12.49
CA TYR A 194 -4.92 -21.98 -11.71
C TYR A 194 -6.32 -21.35 -11.79
N LEU A 195 -7.10 -21.56 -12.86
CA LEU A 195 -8.46 -21.01 -13.00
C LEU A 195 -9.47 -21.54 -11.97
N THR A 196 -9.10 -22.58 -11.22
CA THR A 196 -9.91 -23.15 -10.13
C THR A 196 -9.29 -22.94 -8.76
N CYS A 197 -8.11 -22.33 -8.72
CA CYS A 197 -7.38 -22.13 -7.48
C CYS A 197 -8.05 -21.04 -6.66
N SER A 198 -8.27 -21.30 -5.37
CA SER A 198 -8.81 -20.31 -4.43
C SER A 198 -7.87 -19.13 -4.20
N LYS A 199 -6.62 -19.19 -4.67
CA LYS A 199 -5.62 -18.11 -4.59
C LYS A 199 -5.48 -17.32 -5.88
N PHE A 200 -6.27 -17.65 -6.91
CA PHE A 200 -6.22 -16.96 -8.19
C PHE A 200 -6.96 -15.61 -8.11
N LEU A 201 -6.37 -14.60 -8.75
CA LEU A 201 -6.92 -13.26 -8.91
C LEU A 201 -6.59 -12.77 -10.32
N THR A 202 -7.46 -12.00 -10.94
CA THR A 202 -7.19 -11.32 -12.21
C THR A 202 -7.60 -9.85 -12.18
N THR A 203 -7.05 -9.05 -13.09
CA THR A 203 -7.26 -7.59 -13.20
C THR A 203 -7.66 -7.23 -14.64
N PRO A 204 -8.21 -6.02 -14.89
CA PRO A 204 -8.55 -5.56 -16.24
C PRO A 204 -7.43 -5.69 -17.27
N ASP A 205 -6.16 -5.63 -16.86
CA ASP A 205 -4.99 -5.75 -17.75
C ASP A 205 -4.85 -7.14 -18.38
N TYR A 206 -5.38 -8.18 -17.73
CA TYR A 206 -5.41 -9.55 -18.26
C TYR A 206 -6.61 -9.79 -19.18
N ALA A 207 -7.55 -8.84 -19.28
CA ALA A 207 -8.75 -9.03 -20.08
C ALA A 207 -8.45 -9.36 -21.56
N PRO A 208 -7.46 -8.77 -22.25
CA PRO A 208 -7.09 -9.20 -23.60
C PRO A 208 -6.67 -10.68 -23.67
N ARG A 209 -5.90 -11.16 -22.68
CA ARG A 209 -5.49 -12.58 -22.61
C ARG A 209 -6.67 -13.49 -22.27
N LEU A 210 -7.58 -13.05 -21.41
CA LEU A 210 -8.81 -13.77 -21.07
C LEU A 210 -9.72 -13.93 -22.29
N HIS A 211 -9.90 -12.87 -23.08
CA HIS A 211 -10.64 -12.92 -24.36
C HIS A 211 -9.97 -13.88 -25.34
N ALA A 212 -8.66 -13.74 -25.56
CA ALA A 212 -7.92 -14.63 -26.46
C ALA A 212 -8.03 -16.11 -26.04
N ARG A 213 -7.97 -16.41 -24.74
CA ARG A 213 -8.18 -17.77 -24.26
C ARG A 213 -9.62 -18.25 -24.48
N LEU A 214 -10.60 -17.38 -24.26
CA LEU A 214 -12.01 -17.71 -24.48
C LEU A 214 -12.28 -18.05 -25.96
N ASP A 215 -11.67 -17.33 -26.89
CA ASP A 215 -11.75 -17.62 -28.33
C ASP A 215 -11.18 -19.01 -28.65
N VAL A 216 -10.04 -19.36 -28.04
CA VAL A 216 -9.44 -20.69 -28.18
C VAL A 216 -10.37 -21.78 -27.64
N GLU A 217 -10.99 -21.58 -26.46
CA GLU A 217 -11.96 -22.55 -25.94
C GLU A 217 -13.16 -22.71 -26.87
N GLN A 218 -13.62 -21.63 -27.52
CA GLN A 218 -14.73 -21.70 -28.46
C GLN A 218 -14.37 -22.52 -29.71
N GLN A 219 -13.17 -22.33 -30.27
CA GLN A 219 -12.66 -23.14 -31.38
C GLN A 219 -12.56 -24.64 -31.01
N LEU A 220 -12.09 -24.95 -29.79
CA LEU A 220 -11.98 -26.32 -29.30
C LEU A 220 -13.35 -26.97 -29.08
N ILE A 221 -14.35 -26.22 -28.62
CA ILE A 221 -15.74 -26.68 -28.51
C ILE A 221 -16.27 -27.08 -29.90
N ASP A 222 -16.04 -26.25 -30.91
CA ASP A 222 -16.59 -26.47 -32.25
C ASP A 222 -15.88 -27.63 -32.98
N ASP A 223 -14.57 -27.81 -32.81
CA ASP A 223 -13.85 -28.99 -33.28
C ASP A 223 -14.35 -30.28 -32.59
N ALA A 224 -14.48 -30.27 -31.26
CA ALA A 224 -14.96 -31.42 -30.50
C ALA A 224 -16.40 -31.81 -30.88
N ARG A 225 -17.28 -30.83 -31.15
CA ARG A 225 -18.64 -31.07 -31.66
C ARG A 225 -18.62 -31.74 -33.04
N THR A 226 -17.78 -31.25 -33.95
CA THR A 226 -17.63 -31.80 -35.30
C THR A 226 -17.18 -33.26 -35.27
N ARG A 227 -16.38 -33.64 -34.26
CA ARG A 227 -15.88 -35.00 -34.04
C ARG A 227 -16.78 -35.89 -33.18
N GLY A 228 -17.87 -35.35 -32.61
CA GLY A 228 -18.77 -36.08 -31.71
C GLY A 228 -18.14 -36.41 -30.35
N TRP A 229 -17.23 -35.58 -29.84
CA TRP A 229 -16.54 -35.79 -28.56
C TRP A 229 -17.23 -35.07 -27.41
N ASP A 230 -18.40 -35.56 -27.00
CA ASP A 230 -19.28 -34.89 -26.02
C ASP A 230 -18.59 -34.53 -24.69
N ARG A 231 -17.68 -35.39 -24.20
CA ARG A 231 -16.94 -35.13 -22.95
C ARG A 231 -15.95 -33.98 -23.07
N GLU A 232 -15.32 -33.80 -24.22
CA GLU A 232 -14.43 -32.66 -24.42
C GLU A 232 -15.20 -31.37 -24.68
N VAL A 233 -16.37 -31.44 -25.32
CA VAL A 233 -17.30 -30.31 -25.37
C VAL A 233 -17.65 -29.84 -23.95
N GLU A 234 -18.02 -30.76 -23.05
CA GLU A 234 -18.33 -30.43 -21.65
C GLU A 234 -17.13 -29.76 -20.93
N ARG A 235 -15.92 -30.29 -21.12
CA ARG A 235 -14.70 -29.76 -20.51
C ARG A 235 -14.41 -28.33 -20.94
N HIS A 236 -14.38 -28.07 -22.26
CA HIS A 236 -14.09 -26.74 -22.80
C HIS A 236 -15.19 -25.74 -22.42
N GLN A 237 -16.46 -26.16 -22.41
CA GLN A 237 -17.57 -25.32 -21.94
C GLN A 237 -17.40 -24.89 -20.49
N ARG A 238 -16.92 -25.78 -19.60
CA ARG A 238 -16.66 -25.41 -18.19
C ARG A 238 -15.54 -24.39 -18.04
N ILE A 239 -14.50 -24.45 -18.87
CA ILE A 239 -13.42 -23.47 -18.85
C ILE A 239 -13.92 -22.13 -19.41
N ALA A 240 -14.60 -22.16 -20.56
CA ALA A 240 -15.20 -20.98 -21.17
C ALA A 240 -16.16 -20.25 -20.21
N ALA A 241 -17.00 -20.99 -19.48
CA ALA A 241 -17.91 -20.40 -18.49
C ALA A 241 -17.17 -19.63 -17.38
N LYS A 242 -16.02 -20.13 -16.91
CA LYS A 242 -15.19 -19.44 -15.91
C LYS A 242 -14.56 -18.18 -16.46
N LEU A 243 -14.04 -18.23 -17.68
CA LEU A 243 -13.46 -17.07 -18.35
C LEU A 243 -14.50 -15.97 -18.54
N ARG A 244 -15.73 -16.34 -18.95
CA ARG A 244 -16.86 -15.40 -19.05
C ARG A 244 -17.19 -14.76 -17.70
N ALA A 245 -17.29 -15.55 -16.63
CA ALA A 245 -17.57 -15.03 -15.29
C ALA A 245 -16.49 -14.03 -14.82
N LEU A 246 -15.20 -14.33 -15.06
CA LEU A 246 -14.11 -13.41 -14.74
C LEU A 246 -14.21 -12.11 -15.56
N LEU A 247 -14.50 -12.20 -16.85
CA LEU A 247 -14.70 -11.05 -17.73
C LEU A 247 -15.90 -10.19 -17.32
N ASP A 248 -17.00 -10.82 -16.91
CA ASP A 248 -18.19 -10.14 -16.39
C ASP A 248 -17.89 -9.41 -15.07
N GLU A 249 -17.18 -10.05 -14.13
CA GLU A 249 -16.72 -9.42 -12.88
C GLU A 249 -15.79 -8.22 -13.13
N LEU A 250 -14.99 -8.26 -14.20
CA LEU A 250 -14.13 -7.15 -14.63
C LEU A 250 -14.89 -6.04 -15.37
N GLY A 251 -16.18 -6.21 -15.64
CA GLY A 251 -16.96 -5.27 -16.46
C GLY A 251 -16.54 -5.24 -17.94
N GLN A 252 -15.91 -6.31 -18.41
CA GLN A 252 -15.47 -6.48 -19.80
C GLN A 252 -16.12 -7.72 -20.43
N PRO A 253 -17.45 -7.78 -20.51
CA PRO A 253 -18.15 -8.95 -21.01
C PRO A 253 -17.73 -9.24 -22.46
N PRO A 254 -17.59 -10.52 -22.84
CA PRO A 254 -17.24 -10.89 -24.21
C PRO A 254 -18.35 -10.44 -25.17
N THR A 255 -17.95 -9.98 -26.35
CA THR A 255 -18.89 -9.56 -27.39
C THR A 255 -19.67 -10.78 -27.89
N PRO A 256 -21.01 -10.73 -27.99
CA PRO A 256 -21.75 -11.85 -28.54
C PRO A 256 -21.35 -12.05 -30.01
N HIS A 257 -20.89 -13.25 -30.35
CA HIS A 257 -20.72 -13.65 -31.74
C HIS A 257 -22.11 -13.73 -32.38
N ILE A 258 -22.36 -12.86 -33.36
CA ILE A 258 -23.51 -12.90 -34.27
C ILE A 258 -23.28 -13.97 -35.33
#